data_AF-A0A1Z4C2B5-F1
#
_entry.id   AF-A0A1Z4C2B5-F1
#
_cell.length_a   1.000
_cell.length_b   1.000
_cell.length_c   1.000
_cell.angle_alpha   90.00
_cell.angle_beta   90.00
_cell.angle_gamma   90.00
#
_symmetry.space_group_name_H-M   'P 1'
#
loop_
_entity.id
_entity.type
_entity.pdbx_description
1 polymer ?
#
loop_
_entity_poly.entity_id
_entity_poly.type
_entity_poly.pdbx_seq_one_letter_code
_entity_poly.pdbx_strand_id
1 'polypeptide(L)'
;MAIKNSLTFLAGLALFMLMSDAGAWTLVYANDATGKLTYGNLIALREAAKQGANIKVSLNDSSVMPCQELAIGTDYVTCMYTTGISTDYVFPGTTFGFADDAYYGYYMLNTKGQVAVSRWSVGEHVDKGKTLFTRAIKWFVE
;
A
#
# COMPACT_ATOMS: atom_id res chain seq x y z
N MET A 1 54.99 26.13 -31.69
CA MET A 1 53.94 26.86 -30.95
C MET A 1 52.99 25.81 -30.37
N ALA A 2 52.94 25.71 -29.04
CA ALA A 2 52.06 24.79 -28.32
C ALA A 2 50.79 25.51 -27.84
N ILE A 3 49.68 24.76 -27.64
CA ILE A 3 48.53 24.93 -26.70
C ILE A 3 47.48 23.86 -27.14
N LYS A 4 47.40 22.68 -26.48
CA LYS A 4 46.55 22.27 -25.32
C LYS A 4 45.05 22.01 -25.61
N ASN A 5 44.66 20.76 -25.31
CA ASN A 5 43.41 20.24 -24.72
C ASN A 5 42.03 20.72 -25.22
N SER A 6 41.17 19.77 -25.57
CA SER A 6 40.20 19.21 -24.60
C SER A 6 39.38 18.05 -25.21
N LEU A 7 39.31 16.93 -24.48
CA LEU A 7 38.28 15.91 -24.63
C LEU A 7 36.92 16.51 -24.28
N THR A 8 35.88 16.16 -25.04
CA THR A 8 34.52 16.06 -24.49
C THR A 8 33.82 14.86 -25.11
N PHE A 9 33.60 13.86 -24.26
CA PHE A 9 32.69 12.74 -24.43
C PHE A 9 31.26 13.29 -24.49
N LEU A 10 30.42 12.84 -25.42
CA LEU A 10 28.97 12.97 -25.30
C LEU A 10 28.31 11.63 -25.64
N ALA A 11 27.78 11.05 -24.58
CA ALA A 11 27.12 9.76 -24.51
C ALA A 11 25.67 9.83 -25.03
N GLY A 12 25.23 8.70 -25.59
CA GLY A 12 23.87 8.16 -25.44
C GLY A 12 22.68 9.05 -25.82
N LEU A 13 22.18 8.90 -27.04
CA LEU A 13 20.77 9.16 -27.32
C LEU A 13 19.94 7.98 -26.79
N ALA A 14 19.45 8.08 -25.56
CA ALA A 14 18.34 7.24 -25.10
C ALA A 14 17.03 7.87 -25.60
N LEU A 15 16.41 7.24 -26.59
CA LEU A 15 15.11 7.60 -27.12
C LEU A 15 14.06 7.26 -26.05
N PHE A 16 13.64 8.24 -25.24
CA PHE A 16 12.47 8.08 -24.38
C PHE A 16 11.21 8.05 -25.26
N MET A 17 10.67 6.85 -25.48
CA MET A 17 9.30 6.73 -25.97
C MET A 17 8.37 7.34 -24.93
N LEU A 18 7.66 8.40 -25.31
CA LEU A 18 6.50 8.89 -24.58
C LEU A 18 5.40 7.83 -24.71
N MET A 19 5.36 6.87 -23.79
CA MET A 19 4.15 6.08 -23.56
C MET A 19 3.15 7.00 -22.89
N SER A 20 1.95 7.07 -23.45
CA SER A 20 0.81 7.80 -22.91
C SER A 20 0.57 7.42 -21.46
N ASP A 21 0.49 8.43 -20.59
CA ASP A 21 0.25 8.35 -19.15
C ASP A 21 -1.18 7.86 -18.85
N ALA A 22 -1.35 6.54 -18.90
CA ALA A 22 -2.40 5.86 -18.16
C ALA A 22 -1.74 5.26 -16.93
N GLY A 23 -1.77 6.00 -15.81
CA GLY A 23 -1.14 5.70 -14.52
C GLY A 23 -1.19 4.23 -14.12
N ALA A 24 -0.14 3.49 -14.49
CA ALA A 24 -0.03 2.08 -14.19
C ALA A 24 0.61 1.92 -12.81
N TRP A 25 -0.17 1.36 -11.87
CA TRP A 25 0.29 1.04 -10.53
C TRP A 25 1.49 0.10 -10.58
N THR A 26 2.63 0.56 -10.07
CA THR A 26 3.87 -0.20 -10.02
C THR A 26 4.01 -0.86 -8.66
N LEU A 27 4.15 -2.19 -8.64
CA LEU A 27 4.50 -2.91 -7.40
C LEU A 27 5.92 -2.50 -6.99
N VAL A 28 6.08 -2.00 -5.75
CA VAL A 28 7.40 -1.55 -5.24
C VAL A 28 7.86 -2.29 -4.00
N TYR A 29 6.94 -2.94 -3.29
CA TYR A 29 7.25 -3.71 -2.10
C TYR A 29 6.20 -4.80 -1.87
N ALA A 30 6.61 -5.99 -1.46
CA ALA A 30 5.69 -7.01 -0.99
C ALA A 30 6.28 -7.84 0.15
N ASN A 31 5.40 -8.30 1.04
CA ASN A 31 5.73 -9.27 2.07
C ASN A 31 4.79 -10.50 1.99
N ASP A 32 5.24 -11.64 2.52
CA ASP A 32 4.41 -12.83 2.70
C ASP A 32 3.58 -12.78 4.00
N ALA A 33 2.81 -13.85 4.26
CA ALA A 33 1.95 -13.96 5.44
C ALA A 33 2.70 -14.02 6.79
N THR A 34 4.02 -14.17 6.76
CA THR A 34 4.89 -14.09 7.96
C THR A 34 5.48 -12.69 8.17
N GLY A 35 5.25 -11.77 7.22
CA GLY A 35 5.83 -10.43 7.23
C GLY A 35 7.22 -10.35 6.59
N LYS A 36 7.70 -11.45 6.00
CA LYS A 36 9.01 -11.48 5.33
C LYS A 36 8.91 -10.84 3.95
N LEU A 37 9.90 -10.03 3.61
CA LEU A 37 10.07 -9.42 2.28
C LEU A 37 10.10 -10.50 1.18
N THR A 38 9.27 -10.34 0.17
CA THR A 38 9.22 -11.21 -1.02
C THR A 38 9.50 -10.47 -2.31
N TYR A 39 9.33 -9.15 -2.35
CA TYR A 39 9.59 -8.35 -3.55
C TYR A 39 9.98 -6.91 -3.21
N GLY A 40 10.84 -6.32 -4.04
CA GLY A 40 11.09 -4.89 -4.06
C GLY A 40 11.98 -4.39 -2.92
N ASN A 41 11.83 -3.12 -2.56
CA ASN A 41 12.73 -2.43 -1.63
C ASN A 41 11.95 -1.46 -0.74
N LEU A 42 12.05 -1.64 0.59
CA LEU A 42 11.40 -0.75 1.55
C LEU A 42 11.87 0.70 1.40
N ILE A 43 13.14 0.92 1.08
CA ILE A 43 13.68 2.28 0.88
C ILE A 43 12.97 2.95 -0.29
N ALA A 44 12.75 2.25 -1.41
CA ALA A 44 12.06 2.80 -2.57
C ALA A 44 10.61 3.19 -2.22
N LEU A 45 9.88 2.32 -1.51
CA LEU A 45 8.53 2.64 -1.03
C LEU A 45 8.53 3.84 -0.07
N ARG A 46 9.49 3.93 0.85
CA ARG A 46 9.61 5.06 1.79
C ARG A 46 9.87 6.37 1.06
N GLU A 47 10.75 6.39 0.08
CA GLU A 47 11.04 7.60 -0.69
C GLU A 47 9.84 8.02 -1.55
N ALA A 48 9.15 7.08 -2.19
CA ALA A 48 7.89 7.37 -2.90
C ALA A 48 6.83 7.96 -1.97
N ALA A 49 6.64 7.37 -0.79
CA ALA A 49 5.71 7.88 0.23
C ALA A 49 6.06 9.32 0.67
N LYS A 50 7.35 9.61 0.91
CA LYS A 50 7.81 10.97 1.28
C LYS A 50 7.59 12.00 0.18
N GLN A 51 7.63 11.56 -1.08
CA GLN A 51 7.39 12.41 -2.25
C GLN A 51 5.90 12.61 -2.53
N GLY A 52 5.01 12.00 -1.74
CA GLY A 52 3.57 12.14 -1.89
C GLY A 52 2.96 11.25 -2.97
N ALA A 53 3.64 10.16 -3.35
CA ALA A 53 3.09 9.19 -4.30
C ALA A 53 1.75 8.62 -3.78
N ASN A 54 0.82 8.39 -4.71
CA ASN A 54 -0.41 7.68 -4.38
C ASN A 54 -0.07 6.22 -4.05
N ILE A 55 -0.35 5.78 -2.83
CA ILE A 55 -0.06 4.40 -2.41
C ILE A 55 -1.35 3.59 -2.29
N LYS A 56 -1.32 2.40 -2.89
CA LYS A 56 -2.36 1.38 -2.72
C LYS A 56 -1.75 0.11 -2.15
N VAL A 57 -2.55 -0.60 -1.36
CA VAL A 57 -2.18 -1.91 -0.81
C VAL A 57 -3.14 -2.98 -1.30
N SER A 58 -2.61 -4.15 -1.58
CA SER A 58 -3.39 -5.38 -1.79
C SER A 58 -3.14 -6.33 -0.63
N LEU A 59 -4.21 -6.76 0.05
CA LEU A 59 -4.16 -7.77 1.10
C LEU A 59 -4.59 -9.11 0.52
N ASN A 60 -3.73 -10.12 0.67
CA ASN A 60 -3.97 -11.50 0.22
C ASN A 60 -4.46 -11.61 -1.24
N ASP A 61 -4.17 -10.63 -2.09
CA ASP A 61 -4.67 -10.56 -3.47
C ASP A 61 -6.20 -10.56 -3.62
N SER A 62 -6.95 -10.38 -2.53
CA SER A 62 -8.42 -10.38 -2.51
C SER A 62 -9.03 -9.00 -2.29
N SER A 63 -8.24 -8.05 -1.80
CA SER A 63 -8.74 -6.73 -1.42
C SER A 63 -7.68 -5.67 -1.73
N VAL A 64 -8.03 -4.70 -2.55
CA VAL A 64 -7.15 -3.58 -2.94
C VAL A 64 -7.76 -2.29 -2.42
N MET A 65 -6.97 -1.49 -1.71
CA MET A 65 -7.44 -0.23 -1.15
C MET A 65 -6.36 0.87 -1.20
N PRO A 66 -6.75 2.12 -1.44
CA PRO A 66 -5.85 3.26 -1.29
C PRO A 66 -5.51 3.47 0.18
N CYS A 67 -4.28 3.88 0.44
CA CYS A 67 -3.88 4.34 1.76
C CYS A 67 -4.41 5.75 1.99
N GLN A 68 -5.25 5.92 3.00
CA GLN A 68 -5.85 7.21 3.32
C GLN A 68 -4.90 8.08 4.13
N GLU A 69 -4.08 7.44 4.96
CA GLU A 69 -3.02 8.09 5.71
C GLU A 69 -1.80 7.16 5.75
N LEU A 70 -0.61 7.75 5.68
CA LEU A 70 0.67 7.06 5.75
C LEU A 70 1.49 7.59 6.92
N ALA A 71 2.11 6.70 7.69
CA ALA A 71 3.20 7.08 8.58
C ALA A 71 4.50 6.40 8.11
N ILE A 72 5.58 7.18 8.07
CA ILE A 72 6.86 6.73 7.52
C ILE A 72 7.87 6.63 8.66
N GLY A 73 8.14 5.40 9.10
CA GLY A 73 9.17 5.09 10.09
C GLY A 73 10.55 4.93 9.46
N THR A 74 11.56 4.61 10.27
CA THR A 74 12.91 4.27 9.79
C THR A 74 12.94 2.93 9.05
N ASP A 75 12.21 1.96 9.55
CA ASP A 75 12.18 0.56 9.10
C ASP A 75 10.77 0.06 8.75
N TYR A 76 9.82 0.99 8.56
CA TYR A 76 8.48 0.65 8.10
C TYR A 76 7.78 1.81 7.37
N VAL A 77 6.76 1.46 6.60
CA VAL A 77 5.68 2.35 6.20
C VAL A 77 4.38 1.77 6.76
N THR A 78 3.53 2.63 7.32
CA THR A 78 2.16 2.26 7.69
C THR A 78 1.17 2.84 6.69
N CYS A 79 0.05 2.18 6.58
CA CYS A 79 -1.10 2.61 5.80
C CYS A 79 -2.33 2.47 6.69
N MET A 80 -3.12 3.54 6.79
CA MET A 80 -4.36 3.55 7.55
C MET A 80 -5.54 3.66 6.59
N TYR A 81 -6.58 2.91 6.94
CA TYR A 81 -7.83 2.85 6.22
C TYR A 81 -8.98 2.89 7.25
N THR A 82 -9.71 3.99 7.25
CA THR A 82 -10.73 4.35 8.24
C THR A 82 -12.16 4.20 7.69
N THR A 83 -12.31 3.70 6.46
CA THR A 83 -13.58 3.69 5.72
C THR A 83 -14.07 2.29 5.40
N GLY A 84 -14.51 1.52 6.38
CA GLY A 84 -15.12 0.20 6.13
C GLY A 84 -16.31 -0.06 7.03
N ILE A 85 -17.50 -0.28 6.46
CA ILE A 85 -18.63 -0.89 7.17
C ILE A 85 -18.58 -2.39 6.88
N SER A 86 -18.78 -3.22 7.90
CA SER A 86 -18.82 -4.67 7.73
C SER A 86 -19.93 -5.08 6.76
N THR A 87 -19.59 -6.02 5.88
CA THR A 87 -20.48 -6.53 4.84
C THR A 87 -20.64 -8.03 4.97
N ASP A 88 -21.78 -8.54 4.53
CA ASP A 88 -22.06 -9.96 4.36
C ASP A 88 -21.58 -10.43 2.99
N TYR A 89 -20.34 -10.12 2.63
CA TYR A 89 -19.80 -10.35 1.28
C TYR A 89 -18.69 -11.40 1.21
N VAL A 90 -18.38 -12.12 2.28
CA VAL A 90 -17.08 -12.84 2.34
C VAL A 90 -17.16 -14.34 2.01
N PHE A 91 -18.34 -14.94 1.79
CA PHE A 91 -18.42 -16.39 1.55
C PHE A 91 -19.49 -16.82 0.52
N PRO A 92 -19.26 -17.93 -0.21
CA PRO A 92 -20.30 -18.52 -1.05
C PRO A 92 -21.58 -18.78 -0.24
N GLY A 93 -22.71 -18.26 -0.72
CA GLY A 93 -24.02 -18.39 -0.06
C GLY A 93 -24.45 -17.21 0.83
N THR A 94 -23.64 -16.14 0.94
CA THR A 94 -24.07 -14.89 1.60
C THR A 94 -24.79 -13.95 0.64
N THR A 95 -25.68 -13.11 1.18
CA THR A 95 -26.36 -12.06 0.40
C THR A 95 -25.48 -10.82 0.34
N PHE A 96 -25.29 -10.26 -0.85
CA PHE A 96 -24.59 -8.97 -1.00
C PHE A 96 -25.29 -7.88 -0.17
N GLY A 97 -24.61 -7.33 0.83
CA GLY A 97 -25.17 -6.32 1.72
C GLY A 97 -24.26 -5.97 2.90
N PHE A 98 -24.71 -5.03 3.74
CA PHE A 98 -24.11 -4.78 5.04
C PHE A 98 -24.54 -5.86 6.04
N ALA A 99 -23.68 -6.17 7.01
CA ALA A 99 -24.03 -7.13 8.06
C ALA A 99 -25.18 -6.60 8.94
N ASP A 100 -26.06 -7.48 9.42
CA ASP A 100 -27.16 -7.09 10.33
C ASP A 100 -26.65 -6.40 11.61
N ASP A 101 -25.54 -6.89 12.17
CA ASP A 101 -24.79 -6.27 13.26
C ASP A 101 -23.59 -5.48 12.70
N ALA A 102 -23.88 -4.47 11.88
CA ALA A 102 -22.90 -3.68 11.15
C ALA A 102 -21.94 -2.93 12.08
N TYR A 103 -20.67 -2.86 11.69
CA TYR A 103 -19.64 -2.12 12.41
C TYR A 103 -18.69 -1.37 11.47
N TYR A 104 -18.19 -0.23 11.92
CA TYR A 104 -17.02 0.43 11.35
C TYR A 104 -15.75 -0.35 11.70
N GLY A 105 -14.95 -0.69 10.70
CA GLY A 105 -13.61 -1.24 10.85
C GLY A 105 -12.55 -0.18 10.55
N TYR A 106 -11.69 0.10 11.54
CA TYR A 106 -10.51 0.93 11.38
C TYR A 106 -9.29 0.04 11.25
N TYR A 107 -8.61 0.12 10.11
CA TYR A 107 -7.49 -0.73 9.75
C TYR A 107 -6.20 0.08 9.75
N MET A 108 -5.16 -0.51 10.32
CA MET A 108 -3.79 -0.04 10.20
C MET A 108 -2.92 -1.21 9.76
N LEU A 109 -2.14 -1.00 8.71
CA LEU A 109 -1.27 -2.02 8.16
C LEU A 109 0.15 -1.48 8.06
N ASN A 110 1.14 -2.37 8.05
CA ASN A 110 2.51 -1.97 7.84
C ASN A 110 3.30 -2.92 6.94
N THR A 111 4.47 -2.48 6.50
CA THR A 111 5.39 -3.25 5.65
C THR A 111 5.99 -4.48 6.33
N LYS A 112 5.72 -4.72 7.62
CA LYS A 112 6.05 -5.97 8.32
C LYS A 112 4.90 -6.99 8.22
N GLY A 113 3.92 -6.74 7.37
CA GLY A 113 2.75 -7.59 7.17
C GLY A 113 1.71 -7.54 8.29
N GLN A 114 1.89 -6.68 9.30
CA GLN A 114 0.97 -6.61 10.44
C GLN A 114 -0.28 -5.83 10.04
N VAL A 115 -1.44 -6.31 10.48
CA VAL A 115 -2.75 -5.69 10.29
C VAL A 115 -3.42 -5.59 11.65
N ALA A 116 -3.60 -4.36 12.14
CA ALA A 116 -4.40 -4.05 13.31
C ALA A 116 -5.79 -3.58 12.87
N VAL A 117 -6.83 -4.11 13.50
CA VAL A 117 -8.23 -3.74 13.24
C VAL A 117 -8.91 -3.39 14.56
N SER A 118 -9.57 -2.24 14.61
CA SER A 118 -10.45 -1.79 15.69
C SER A 118 -11.87 -1.70 15.16
N ARG A 119 -12.86 -2.22 15.88
CA ARG A 119 -14.25 -2.32 15.39
C ARG A 119 -15.21 -1.58 16.31
N TRP A 120 -16.13 -0.81 15.73
CA TRP A 120 -17.12 -0.01 16.47
C TRP A 120 -18.49 -0.14 15.83
N SER A 121 -19.54 -0.35 16.62
CA SER A 121 -20.91 -0.48 16.07
C SER A 121 -21.30 0.71 15.19
N VAL A 122 -22.05 0.46 14.12
CA VAL A 122 -22.65 1.54 13.33
C VAL A 122 -23.83 2.14 14.11
N GLY A 123 -23.88 3.46 14.24
CA GLY A 123 -24.97 4.17 14.94
C GLY A 123 -24.81 4.27 16.45
N GLU A 124 -23.80 3.61 17.03
CA GLU A 124 -23.52 3.61 18.47
C GLU A 124 -22.01 3.69 18.75
N HIS A 125 -21.60 4.23 19.89
CA HIS A 125 -20.18 4.26 20.29
C HIS A 125 -19.81 3.04 21.15
N VAL A 126 -19.97 1.84 20.58
CA VAL A 126 -19.70 0.57 21.26
C VAL A 126 -18.48 -0.10 20.63
N ASP A 127 -17.44 -0.34 21.44
CA ASP A 127 -16.24 -1.10 21.02
C ASP A 127 -16.60 -2.59 20.85
N LYS A 128 -16.37 -3.13 19.65
CA LYS A 128 -16.60 -4.54 19.29
C LYS A 128 -15.31 -5.36 19.30
N GLY A 129 -14.21 -4.78 19.80
CA GLY A 129 -12.93 -5.44 20.01
C GLY A 129 -11.89 -5.12 18.94
N LYS A 130 -10.67 -5.56 19.25
CA LYS A 130 -9.47 -5.33 18.45
C LYS A 130 -8.82 -6.64 18.06
N THR A 131 -8.28 -6.70 16.85
CA THR A 131 -7.52 -7.86 16.36
C THR A 131 -6.20 -7.41 15.76
N LEU A 132 -5.13 -8.16 16.03
CA LEU A 132 -3.83 -8.00 15.40
C LEU A 132 -3.44 -9.33 14.76
N PHE A 133 -3.12 -9.32 13.47
CA PHE A 133 -2.71 -10.51 12.73
C PHE A 133 -1.75 -10.14 11.60
N THR A 134 -1.09 -11.14 11.01
CA THR A 134 -0.16 -10.95 9.88
C THR A 134 -0.80 -11.42 8.57
N ARG A 135 -0.52 -10.72 7.46
CA ARG A 135 -0.98 -11.04 6.09
C ARG A 135 0.09 -10.77 5.05
N ALA A 136 -0.06 -11.41 3.89
CA ALA A 136 0.67 -11.02 2.71
C ALA A 136 0.13 -9.68 2.21
N ILE A 137 1.02 -8.71 2.01
CA ILE A 137 0.66 -7.36 1.58
C ILE A 137 1.55 -6.96 0.42
N LYS A 138 0.94 -6.46 -0.65
CA LYS A 138 1.62 -5.84 -1.78
C LYS A 138 1.36 -4.33 -1.76
N TRP A 139 2.39 -3.55 -2.05
CA TRP A 139 2.37 -2.09 -2.02
C TRP A 139 2.69 -1.54 -3.40
N PHE A 140 1.78 -0.73 -3.91
CA PHE A 140 1.84 -0.16 -5.24
C PHE A 140 1.93 1.36 -5.16
N VAL A 141 2.65 1.95 -6.11
CA VAL A 141 2.74 3.40 -6.31
C VAL A 141 2.25 3.76 -7.71
N GLU A 142 1.70 4.96 -7.84
CA GLU A 142 1.45 5.67 -9.10
C GLU A 142 2.28 6.95 -9.11
#